data_AF-A0A803M8G8-F1
#
_entry.id   AF-A0A803M8G8-F1
#
_cell.length_a   1.000
_cell.length_b   1.000
_cell.length_c   1.000
_cell.angle_alpha   90.00
_cell.angle_beta   90.00
_cell.angle_gamma   90.00
#
_symmetry.space_group_name_H-M   'P 1'
#
loop_
_entity.id
_entity.type
_entity.pdbx_description
1 polymer ?
#
loop_
_entity_poly.entity_id
_entity_poly.type
_entity_poly.pdbx_seq_one_letter_code
_entity_poly.pdbx_strand_id
1 'polypeptide(L)'
;MKLCFGSDKPILVGYSNSDMAGDIDSRKSTSGYLITFAGGAVSWQSRLQKCVALSTTESEFIAVTEAYVLDAKFLELEKIHTDDNGSDMMTKALPRGKFETCRSIAGMETTST
;
A
#
# COMPACT_ATOMS: atom_id res chain seq x y z
N MET A 1 -0.11 28.39 1.02
CA MET A 1 0.16 27.74 -0.28
C MET A 1 -0.97 26.75 -0.52
N LYS A 2 -1.71 26.85 -1.64
CA LYS A 2 -2.81 25.94 -2.00
C LYS A 2 -2.53 25.42 -3.39
N LEU A 3 -2.52 24.10 -3.55
CA LEU A 3 -2.48 23.45 -4.86
C LEU A 3 -3.91 23.40 -5.41
N CYS A 4 -4.10 23.90 -6.62
CA CYS A 4 -5.37 23.81 -7.34
C CYS A 4 -5.13 22.94 -8.57
N PHE A 5 -5.87 21.82 -8.69
CA PHE A 5 -5.87 21.03 -9.91
C PHE A 5 -6.67 21.74 -11.00
N GLY A 6 -6.32 21.48 -12.27
CA GLY A 6 -7.00 22.03 -13.44
C GLY A 6 -8.47 21.62 -13.55
N SER A 7 -9.11 21.99 -14.65
CA SER A 7 -10.57 21.89 -14.89
C SER A 7 -11.18 20.49 -14.82
N ASP A 8 -10.39 19.43 -14.77
CA ASP A 8 -10.88 18.06 -14.66
C ASP A 8 -11.18 17.72 -13.19
N LYS A 9 -12.31 17.01 -12.95
CA LYS A 9 -12.66 16.56 -11.60
C LYS A 9 -11.63 15.52 -11.15
N PRO A 10 -10.78 15.81 -10.15
CA PRO A 10 -9.76 14.87 -9.71
C PRO A 10 -10.45 13.67 -9.05
N ILE A 11 -10.11 12.47 -9.52
CA ILE A 11 -10.63 11.21 -8.97
C ILE A 11 -9.71 10.78 -7.82
N LEU A 12 -10.32 10.40 -6.71
CA LEU A 12 -9.67 9.73 -5.59
C LEU A 12 -9.72 8.22 -5.84
N VAL A 13 -8.56 7.56 -5.87
CA VAL A 13 -8.47 6.11 -6.09
C VAL A 13 -7.76 5.49 -4.90
N GLY A 14 -8.35 4.45 -4.30
CA GLY A 14 -7.80 3.72 -3.17
C GLY A 14 -7.54 2.26 -3.51
N TYR A 15 -6.38 1.76 -3.09
CA TYR A 15 -5.97 0.36 -3.20
C TYR A 15 -5.71 -0.19 -1.80
N SER A 16 -6.07 -1.45 -1.57
CA SER A 16 -5.70 -2.18 -0.35
C SER A 16 -5.24 -3.59 -0.72
N ASN A 17 -4.29 -4.13 0.05
CA ASN A 17 -3.79 -5.48 -0.10
C ASN A 17 -3.38 -6.03 1.26
N SER A 18 -3.22 -7.34 1.32
CA SER A 18 -2.54 -8.03 2.41
C SER A 18 -1.58 -9.09 1.88
N ASP A 19 -0.47 -9.30 2.59
CA ASP A 19 0.42 -10.43 2.38
C ASP A 19 0.27 -11.43 3.54
N MET A 20 -0.50 -12.50 3.31
CA MET A 20 -0.86 -13.47 4.34
C MET A 20 0.36 -14.25 4.83
N ALA A 21 0.60 -14.20 6.14
CA ALA A 21 1.68 -14.93 6.81
C ALA A 21 3.08 -14.70 6.18
N GLY A 22 3.29 -13.51 5.61
CA GLY A 22 4.57 -13.08 5.04
C GLY A 22 5.65 -12.86 6.12
N ASP A 23 5.27 -12.58 7.36
CA ASP A 23 6.20 -12.51 8.48
C ASP A 23 6.62 -13.92 8.95
N ILE A 24 7.91 -14.23 8.86
CA ILE A 24 8.43 -15.56 9.13
C ILE A 24 8.32 -15.93 10.62
N ASP A 25 8.52 -14.95 11.50
CA ASP A 25 8.60 -15.18 12.94
C ASP A 25 7.23 -15.35 13.58
N SER A 26 6.30 -14.43 13.30
CA SER A 26 4.97 -14.40 13.92
C SER A 26 3.85 -14.95 13.04
N ARG A 27 4.13 -15.22 11.75
CA ARG A 27 3.13 -15.64 10.75
C ARG A 27 1.97 -14.66 10.58
N LYS A 28 2.16 -13.41 11.04
CA LYS A 28 1.20 -12.33 10.85
C LYS A 28 1.25 -11.84 9.41
N SER A 29 0.11 -11.38 8.92
CA SER A 29 0.03 -10.78 7.59
C SER A 29 0.46 -9.32 7.63
N THR A 30 0.96 -8.81 6.51
CA THR A 30 1.19 -7.37 6.32
C THR A 30 0.03 -6.76 5.57
N SER A 31 -0.72 -5.85 6.19
CA SER A 31 -1.71 -5.01 5.52
C SER A 31 -1.04 -3.81 4.85
N GLY A 32 -1.60 -3.34 3.74
CA GLY A 32 -1.20 -2.06 3.17
C GLY A 32 -2.31 -1.42 2.36
N TYR A 33 -2.21 -0.10 2.20
CA TYR A 33 -3.06 0.67 1.32
C TYR A 33 -2.29 1.80 0.63
N LEU A 34 -2.82 2.23 -0.50
CA LEU A 34 -2.34 3.36 -1.28
C LEU A 34 -3.55 4.15 -1.78
N ILE A 35 -3.64 5.42 -1.41
CA ILE A 35 -4.65 6.36 -1.89
C ILE A 35 -3.95 7.39 -2.76
N THR A 36 -4.46 7.56 -3.98
CA THR A 36 -3.98 8.55 -4.94
C THR A 36 -5.08 9.56 -5.26
N PHE A 37 -4.66 10.80 -5.52
CA PHE A 37 -5.52 11.88 -5.95
C PHE A 37 -4.85 12.55 -7.16
N ALA A 38 -5.56 12.57 -8.29
CA ALA A 38 -5.02 13.08 -9.56
C ALA A 38 -3.66 12.46 -9.94
N GLY A 39 -3.52 11.15 -9.71
CA GLY A 39 -2.30 10.38 -10.02
C GLY A 39 -1.17 10.50 -8.99
N GLY A 40 -1.26 11.42 -8.01
CA GLY A 40 -0.29 11.54 -6.93
C GLY A 40 -0.72 10.77 -5.68
N ALA A 41 0.20 10.06 -5.02
CA ALA A 41 -0.06 9.43 -3.73
C ALA A 41 -0.32 10.49 -2.64
N VAL A 42 -1.43 10.37 -1.92
CA VAL A 42 -1.84 11.31 -0.86
C VAL A 42 -1.93 10.68 0.51
N SER A 43 -2.17 9.36 0.60
CA SER A 43 -2.03 8.60 1.84
C SER A 43 -1.63 7.17 1.53
N TRP A 44 -0.84 6.56 2.40
CA TRP A 44 -0.39 5.19 2.27
C TRP A 44 -0.04 4.62 3.63
N GLN A 45 -0.11 3.30 3.76
CA GLN A 45 0.39 2.60 4.92
C GLN A 45 0.87 1.20 4.55
N SER A 46 1.86 0.73 5.30
CA SER A 46 2.20 -0.69 5.44
C SER A 46 2.26 -1.01 6.93
N ARG A 47 1.59 -2.08 7.36
CA ARG A 47 1.53 -2.45 8.77
C ARG A 47 1.36 -3.96 8.96
N LEU A 48 2.09 -4.52 9.92
CA LEU A 48 1.86 -5.87 10.40
C LEU A 48 0.52 -5.97 11.16
N GLN A 49 -0.33 -6.92 10.79
CA GLN A 49 -1.63 -7.16 11.42
C GLN A 49 -1.47 -7.51 12.90
N LYS A 50 -2.44 -7.12 13.73
CA LYS A 50 -2.37 -7.37 15.18
C LYS A 50 -2.52 -8.86 15.53
N CYS A 51 -3.31 -9.58 14.73
CA CYS A 51 -3.56 -11.02 14.86
C CYS A 51 -3.03 -11.79 13.63
N VAL A 52 -2.93 -13.10 13.77
CA VAL A 52 -2.64 -14.02 12.66
C VAL A 52 -3.95 -14.33 11.95
N ALA A 53 -4.04 -14.01 10.67
CA ALA A 53 -5.18 -14.35 9.84
C ALA A 53 -5.16 -15.85 9.48
N LEU A 54 -6.33 -16.49 9.46
CA LEU A 54 -6.49 -17.91 9.17
C LEU A 54 -6.73 -18.18 7.68
N SER A 55 -7.00 -17.14 6.90
CA SER A 55 -7.19 -17.23 5.45
C SER A 55 -6.73 -15.94 4.75
N THR A 56 -6.52 -16.05 3.44
CA THR A 56 -6.23 -14.87 2.61
C THR A 56 -7.38 -13.87 2.67
N THR A 57 -8.62 -14.34 2.58
CA THR A 57 -9.82 -13.49 2.69
C THR A 57 -9.91 -12.73 4.01
N GLU A 58 -9.59 -13.39 5.13
CA GLU A 58 -9.55 -12.72 6.44
C GLU A 58 -8.46 -11.64 6.47
N SER A 59 -7.28 -11.95 5.94
CA SER A 59 -6.18 -10.98 5.87
C SER A 59 -6.54 -9.76 5.01
N GLU A 60 -7.21 -9.96 3.87
CA GLU A 60 -7.66 -8.89 2.97
C GLU A 60 -8.73 -8.03 3.64
N PHE A 61 -9.68 -8.66 4.35
CA PHE A 61 -10.73 -7.96 5.08
C PHE A 61 -10.16 -7.06 6.20
N ILE A 62 -9.16 -7.56 6.93
CA ILE A 62 -8.46 -6.76 7.95
C ILE A 62 -7.78 -5.55 7.30
N ALA A 63 -7.06 -5.74 6.19
CA ALA A 63 -6.37 -4.66 5.50
C ALA A 63 -7.32 -3.55 5.00
N VAL A 64 -8.46 -3.94 4.43
CA VAL A 64 -9.51 -3.00 4.01
C VAL A 64 -10.07 -2.24 5.22
N THR A 65 -10.33 -2.94 6.33
CA THR A 65 -10.84 -2.32 7.55
C THR A 65 -9.85 -1.29 8.12
N GLU A 66 -8.55 -1.61 8.11
CA GLU A 66 -7.50 -0.68 8.54
C GLU A 66 -7.44 0.57 7.63
N ALA A 67 -7.54 0.41 6.31
CA ALA A 67 -7.58 1.53 5.37
C ALA A 67 -8.81 2.44 5.58
N TYR A 68 -9.99 1.85 5.81
CA TYR A 68 -11.23 2.57 6.04
C TYR A 68 -11.21 3.38 7.33
N VAL A 69 -10.74 2.76 8.43
CA VAL A 69 -10.67 3.40 9.75
C VAL A 69 -9.68 4.56 9.78
N LEU A 70 -8.62 4.49 8.97
CA LEU A 70 -7.54 5.46 9.03
C LEU A 70 -7.77 6.67 8.12
N ASP A 71 -8.20 6.50 6.86
CA ASP A 71 -8.16 7.61 5.90
C ASP A 71 -9.27 7.65 4.86
N ALA A 72 -10.12 6.62 4.75
CA ALA A 72 -11.04 6.52 3.62
C ALA A 72 -12.50 6.40 4.08
N LYS A 73 -13.22 7.53 4.08
CA LYS A 73 -14.66 7.60 4.46
C LYS A 73 -15.62 7.30 3.31
N PHE A 74 -15.12 7.10 2.09
CA PHE A 74 -15.88 6.76 0.89
C PHE A 74 -15.08 5.75 0.08
N LEU A 75 -15.44 4.46 0.16
CA LEU A 75 -14.82 3.39 -0.63
C LEU A 75 -15.91 2.49 -1.20
N GLU A 76 -15.93 2.36 -2.53
CA GLU A 76 -16.52 1.22 -3.21
C GLU A 76 -15.43 0.17 -3.38
N LEU A 77 -15.73 -1.09 -3.05
CA LEU A 77 -14.78 -2.19 -3.10
C LEU A 77 -14.91 -2.91 -4.43
N GLU A 78 -13.86 -2.85 -5.25
CA GLU A 78 -13.68 -3.73 -6.39
C GLU A 78 -12.45 -4.62 -6.16
N LYS A 79 -12.59 -5.91 -6.46
CA LYS A 79 -11.45 -6.83 -6.46
C LYS A 79 -10.61 -6.54 -7.70
N ILE A 80 -9.47 -5.91 -7.49
CA ILE A 80 -8.50 -5.61 -8.55
C ILE A 80 -7.54 -6.80 -8.66
N HIS A 81 -7.17 -7.19 -9.89
CA HIS A 81 -6.17 -8.23 -10.12
C HIS A 81 -4.81 -7.81 -9.53
N THR A 82 -4.02 -8.74 -9.01
CA THR A 82 -2.77 -8.43 -8.27
C THR A 82 -1.80 -7.57 -9.08
N ASP A 83 -1.72 -7.77 -10.39
CA ASP A 83 -0.81 -7.02 -11.27
C ASP A 83 -1.17 -5.53 -11.41
N ASP A 84 -2.43 -5.15 -11.09
CA ASP A 84 -2.92 -3.78 -11.15
C ASP A 84 -3.11 -3.15 -9.75
N ASN A 85 -2.75 -3.88 -8.67
CA ASN A 85 -2.91 -3.40 -7.31
C ASN A 85 -1.70 -2.59 -6.84
N GLY A 86 -1.81 -1.26 -6.84
CA GLY A 86 -0.75 -0.35 -6.40
C GLY A 86 -0.29 -0.53 -4.94
N SER A 87 -1.07 -1.20 -4.10
CA SER A 87 -0.69 -1.49 -2.71
C SER A 87 0.17 -2.75 -2.54
N ASP A 88 0.46 -3.47 -3.63
CA ASP A 88 1.37 -4.63 -3.61
C ASP A 88 2.77 -4.23 -3.12
N MET A 89 3.24 -3.05 -3.53
CA MET A 89 4.51 -2.47 -3.07
C MET A 89 4.54 -2.20 -1.55
N MET A 90 3.37 -2.08 -0.91
CA MET A 90 3.23 -1.82 0.52
C MET A 90 3.13 -3.10 1.35
N THR A 91 2.98 -4.25 0.72
CA THR A 91 2.64 -5.50 1.41
C THR A 91 3.64 -6.60 1.15
N LYS A 92 4.23 -6.64 -0.04
CA LYS A 92 5.25 -7.63 -0.40
C LYS A 92 6.66 -7.08 -0.21
N ALA A 93 7.58 -7.99 0.10
CA ALA A 93 9.01 -7.68 0.14
C ALA A 93 9.48 -7.15 -1.22
N LEU A 94 10.13 -5.98 -1.21
CA LEU A 94 10.69 -5.40 -2.42
C LEU A 94 11.95 -6.21 -2.81
N PRO A 95 12.01 -6.79 -4.03
CA PRO A 95 13.19 -7.49 -4.49
C PRO A 95 14.43 -6.58 -4.45
N ARG A 96 15.59 -7.13 -4.06
CA ARG A 96 16.82 -6.36 -3.87
C ARG A 96 17.16 -5.43 -5.04
N GLY A 97 17.06 -5.91 -6.28
CA GLY A 97 17.34 -5.09 -7.47
C GLY A 97 16.40 -3.89 -7.61
N LYS A 98 15.10 -4.06 -7.31
CA LYS A 98 14.13 -2.95 -7.30
C LYS A 98 14.41 -1.98 -6.14
N PHE A 99 14.77 -2.51 -4.97
CA PHE A 99 15.17 -1.70 -3.82
C PHE A 99 16.39 -0.83 -4.12
N GLU A 100 17.42 -1.39 -4.75
CA GLU A 100 18.62 -0.64 -5.16
C GLU A 100 18.27 0.46 -6.16
N THR A 101 17.40 0.19 -7.14
CA THR A 101 16.89 1.22 -8.06
C THR A 101 16.13 2.33 -7.33
N CYS A 102 15.20 1.98 -6.43
CA CYS A 102 14.47 2.96 -5.62
C CYS A 102 15.42 3.81 -4.76
N ARG A 103 16.45 3.18 -4.17
CA ARG A 103 17.46 3.85 -3.36
C ARG A 103 18.26 4.87 -4.18
N SER A 104 18.61 4.52 -5.42
CA SER A 104 19.29 5.43 -6.36
C SER A 104 18.40 6.62 -6.72
N ILE A 105 17.13 6.37 -7.09
CA ILE A 105 16.15 7.42 -7.42
C ILE A 105 15.92 8.37 -6.23
N ALA A 106 15.86 7.83 -5.01
CA ALA A 106 15.68 8.61 -3.79
C ALA A 106 16.94 9.40 -3.36
N GLY A 107 18.06 9.29 -4.09
CA GLY A 107 19.32 9.94 -3.74
C GLY A 107 19.96 9.38 -2.48
N MET A 108 19.63 8.13 -2.11
CA MET A 108 20.12 7.45 -0.91
C MET A 108 21.35 6.57 -1.20
N GLU A 109 22.14 6.91 -2.23
CA GLU A 109 23.38 6.19 -2.52
C GLU A 109 24.42 6.53 -1.46
N THR A 110 24.87 5.50 -0.74
CA THR A 110 25.98 5.63 0.19
C THR A 110 27.27 5.78 -0.62
N THR A 111 27.77 7.00 -0.75
CA THR A 111 29.15 7.25 -1.18
C THR A 111 30.07 6.75 -0.07
N SER A 112 30.39 5.46 -0.08
CA SER A 112 31.46 4.92 0.76
C SER A 112 32.78 5.52 0.27
N THR A 113 33.40 6.35 1.12
CA THR A 113 34.78 6.85 0.96
C THR A 113 35.75 5.80 1.48
#